data_AF-A0A5E4QRT2-F1
#
_entry.id   AF-A0A5E4QRT2-F1
#
_cell.length_a   1.000
_cell.length_b   1.000
_cell.length_c   1.000
_cell.angle_alpha   90.00
_cell.angle_beta   90.00
_cell.angle_gamma   90.00
#
_symmetry.space_group_name_H-M   'P 1'
#
loop_
_entity.id
_entity.type
_entity.pdbx_description
1 polymer ?
#
loop_
_entity_poly.entity_id
_entity_poly.type
_entity_poly.pdbx_seq_one_letter_code
_entity_poly.pdbx_strand_id
1 'polypeptide(L)'
;MVDVLQKDLRRSKTEAILLEPSKGIVNILDDVVIFNDPYGVVLIIGAWNYPLQLLLLPVSGAIAAGNAVIMKPSELAPATAKFIAETVPKYLDNDAIAVVEGGPEETTELLKNRFDYIFYTGGTNVGKIVYAAATKYLTPVTLELGGKSPVYIDNTVDMEVTTKRILWGKFVNVGQTCIAPDYILCTKEVQNKFIEHAKKILKEWYGEDPQKSPDLCRIITSRHFR
;
A
#
# COMPACT_ATOMS: atom_id res chain seq x y z
N MET A 1 -6.98 -16.16 18.30
CA MET A 1 -6.38 -14.82 18.18
C MET A 1 -7.41 -13.81 17.70
N VAL A 2 -7.95 -13.94 16.48
CA VAL A 2 -9.03 -13.04 15.97
C VAL A 2 -10.25 -13.01 16.90
N ASP A 3 -10.73 -14.17 17.36
CA ASP A 3 -11.87 -14.25 18.28
C ASP A 3 -11.59 -13.68 19.68
N VAL A 4 -10.32 -13.59 20.07
CA VAL A 4 -9.89 -13.01 21.36
C VAL A 4 -9.91 -11.49 21.26
N LEU A 5 -9.31 -10.95 20.20
CA LEU A 5 -9.32 -9.53 19.85
C LEU A 5 -10.72 -8.92 19.77
N GLN A 6 -11.69 -9.66 19.22
CA GLN A 6 -13.07 -9.19 19.11
C GLN A 6 -13.79 -9.02 20.46
N LYS A 7 -13.35 -9.71 21.52
CA LYS A 7 -13.98 -9.62 22.85
C LYS A 7 -13.51 -8.38 23.62
N ASP A 8 -12.26 -7.96 23.44
CA ASP A 8 -11.65 -6.90 24.25
C ASP A 8 -11.99 -5.48 23.76
N LEU A 9 -12.16 -5.28 22.45
CA LEU A 9 -12.51 -3.98 21.85
C LEU A 9 -13.90 -3.44 22.25
N ARG A 10 -14.82 -4.29 22.74
CA ARG A 10 -16.19 -3.86 23.11
C ARG A 10 -16.26 -3.05 24.41
N ARG A 11 -15.14 -2.73 25.06
CA ARG A 11 -15.10 -2.11 26.40
C ARG A 11 -14.45 -0.73 26.49
N SER A 12 -13.77 -0.22 25.46
CA SER A 12 -13.13 1.11 25.55
C SER A 12 -13.94 2.20 24.83
N LYS A 13 -14.45 3.16 25.60
CA LYS A 13 -14.95 4.43 25.06
C LYS A 13 -13.80 5.44 25.10
N THR A 14 -13.33 5.89 23.94
CA THR A 14 -12.31 6.94 23.83
C THR A 14 -12.99 8.25 23.45
N GLU A 15 -12.59 9.36 24.07
CA GLU A 15 -13.10 10.71 23.75
C GLU A 15 -12.66 11.12 22.33
N ALA A 16 -13.56 11.00 21.36
CA ALA A 16 -13.32 11.39 19.97
C ALA A 16 -13.47 12.90 19.76
N ILE A 17 -12.69 13.47 18.84
CA ILE A 17 -12.86 14.85 18.37
C ILE A 17 -14.25 14.97 17.73
N LEU A 18 -15.11 15.78 18.35
CA LEU A 18 -16.48 16.05 17.87
C LEU A 18 -16.43 16.95 16.64
N LEU A 19 -17.01 16.49 15.54
CA LEU A 19 -17.26 17.33 14.36
C LEU A 19 -18.70 17.81 14.39
N GLU A 20 -18.91 19.11 14.24
CA GLU A 20 -20.23 19.72 14.17
C GLU A 20 -20.58 20.05 12.70
N PRO A 21 -21.35 19.19 12.00
CA PRO A 21 -21.78 19.49 10.64
C PRO A 21 -22.80 20.64 10.60
N SER A 22 -23.00 21.21 9.41
CA SER A 22 -24.00 22.25 9.23
C SER A 22 -25.41 21.72 9.52
N LYS A 23 -26.21 22.54 10.23
CA LYS A 23 -27.61 22.25 10.53
C LYS A 23 -28.50 22.70 9.37
N GLY A 24 -29.46 21.87 8.99
CA GLY A 24 -30.57 22.24 8.13
C GLY A 24 -31.77 22.76 8.97
N ILE A 25 -32.83 23.18 8.28
CA ILE A 25 -34.08 23.63 8.93
C ILE A 25 -34.71 22.52 9.79
N VAL A 26 -34.56 21.26 9.40
CA VAL A 26 -35.19 20.11 10.07
C VAL A 26 -34.59 19.84 11.46
N ASN A 27 -33.29 20.11 11.65
CA ASN A 27 -32.53 19.83 12.87
C ASN A 27 -32.02 21.12 13.55
N ILE A 28 -32.69 22.25 13.33
CA ILE A 28 -32.25 23.58 13.78
C ILE A 28 -32.21 23.71 15.32
N LEU A 29 -33.05 22.93 16.02
CA LEU A 29 -33.11 22.91 17.49
C LEU A 29 -32.31 21.76 18.12
N ASP A 30 -31.75 20.86 17.31
CA ASP A 30 -31.00 19.70 17.78
C ASP A 30 -29.50 19.99 17.87
N ASP A 31 -28.79 19.29 18.75
CA ASP A 31 -27.34 19.21 18.69
C ASP A 31 -26.94 18.11 17.70
N VAL A 32 -26.11 18.49 16.71
CA VAL A 32 -25.71 17.60 15.63
C VAL A 32 -24.21 17.45 15.71
N VAL A 33 -23.77 16.23 15.95
CA VAL A 33 -22.36 15.87 16.10
C VAL A 33 -22.07 14.58 15.35
N ILE A 34 -20.85 14.45 14.84
CA ILE A 34 -20.34 13.21 14.24
C ILE A 34 -19.28 12.64 15.20
N PHE A 35 -19.51 11.40 15.62
CA PHE A 35 -18.55 10.57 16.34
C PHE A 35 -17.89 9.61 15.35
N ASN A 36 -16.57 9.46 15.47
CA ASN A 36 -15.81 8.46 14.71
C ASN A 36 -15.36 7.36 15.68
N ASP A 37 -15.94 6.17 15.53
CA ASP A 37 -15.60 4.99 16.33
C ASP A 37 -14.70 4.04 15.52
N PRO A 38 -13.86 3.21 16.19
CA PRO A 38 -13.08 2.16 15.52
C PRO A 38 -14.01 1.16 14.81
N TYR A 39 -13.52 0.57 13.72
CA TYR A 39 -14.19 -0.56 13.08
C TYR A 39 -14.17 -1.81 13.96
N GLY A 40 -13.02 -2.11 14.58
CA GLY A 40 -12.81 -3.33 15.37
C GLY A 40 -11.47 -3.98 15.04
N VAL A 41 -11.49 -5.19 14.47
CA VAL A 41 -10.29 -5.92 14.04
C VAL A 41 -10.03 -5.69 12.55
N VAL A 42 -8.89 -5.06 12.25
CA VAL A 42 -8.46 -4.71 10.90
C VAL A 42 -7.40 -5.70 10.41
N LEU A 43 -7.60 -6.30 9.24
CA LEU A 43 -6.58 -7.07 8.55
C LEU A 43 -5.85 -6.18 7.54
N ILE A 44 -4.52 -6.16 7.57
CA ILE A 44 -3.68 -5.41 6.63
C ILE A 44 -2.72 -6.37 5.94
N ILE A 45 -2.90 -6.53 4.62
CA ILE A 45 -2.09 -7.40 3.77
C ILE A 45 -1.15 -6.52 2.93
N GLY A 46 0.14 -6.58 3.25
CA GLY A 46 1.17 -5.74 2.62
C GLY A 46 1.73 -6.34 1.32
N ALA A 47 2.16 -5.47 0.40
CA ALA A 47 2.86 -5.85 -0.82
C ALA A 47 4.39 -5.95 -0.61
N TRP A 48 5.10 -6.55 -1.57
CA TRP A 48 6.53 -6.85 -1.48
C TRP A 48 7.47 -5.75 -1.97
N ASN A 49 6.99 -4.82 -2.79
CA ASN A 49 7.85 -3.87 -3.49
C ASN A 49 8.34 -2.72 -2.60
N TYR A 50 7.54 -2.32 -1.62
CA TYR A 50 7.94 -1.41 -0.53
C TYR A 50 7.46 -2.03 0.79
N PRO A 51 8.07 -3.16 1.21
CA PRO A 51 7.45 -4.12 2.12
C PRO A 51 7.28 -3.60 3.56
N LEU A 52 8.09 -2.62 3.95
CA LEU A 52 7.92 -1.93 5.23
C LEU A 52 6.82 -0.87 5.15
N GLN A 53 6.92 0.03 4.17
CA GLN A 53 6.00 1.17 4.03
C GLN A 53 4.56 0.73 3.75
N LEU A 54 4.36 -0.21 2.82
CA LEU A 54 3.02 -0.66 2.39
C LEU A 54 2.33 -1.55 3.43
N LEU A 55 3.02 -1.93 4.50
CA LEU A 55 2.41 -2.57 5.66
C LEU A 55 2.23 -1.58 6.81
N LEU A 56 3.31 -0.90 7.23
CA LEU A 56 3.29 -0.07 8.44
C LEU A 56 2.50 1.22 8.29
N LEU A 57 2.43 1.82 7.10
CA LEU A 57 1.67 3.06 6.90
C LEU A 57 0.16 2.82 7.12
N PRO A 58 -0.50 1.82 6.50
CA PRO A 58 -1.87 1.48 6.84
C PRO A 58 -2.07 1.06 8.31
N VAL A 59 -1.11 0.33 8.90
CA VAL A 59 -1.15 -0.08 10.32
C VAL A 59 -1.21 1.12 11.24
N SER A 60 -0.38 2.14 10.98
CA SER A 60 -0.36 3.36 11.79
C SER A 60 -1.73 4.07 11.80
N GLY A 61 -2.41 4.11 10.66
CA GLY A 61 -3.77 4.68 10.55
C GLY A 61 -4.81 3.83 11.30
N ALA A 62 -4.73 2.50 11.18
CA ALA A 62 -5.64 1.61 11.88
C ALA A 62 -5.50 1.71 13.42
N ILE A 63 -4.26 1.78 13.93
CA ILE A 63 -3.97 1.99 15.35
C ILE A 63 -4.49 3.37 15.80
N ALA A 64 -4.20 4.42 15.04
CA ALA A 64 -4.65 5.78 15.37
C ALA A 64 -6.19 5.89 15.42
N ALA A 65 -6.89 5.10 14.60
CA ALA A 65 -8.34 4.99 14.62
C ALA A 65 -8.89 4.07 15.73
N GLY A 66 -8.04 3.54 16.62
CA GLY A 66 -8.45 2.73 17.78
C GLY A 66 -8.73 1.26 17.49
N ASN A 67 -8.21 0.71 16.38
CA ASN A 67 -8.47 -0.68 15.99
C ASN A 67 -7.40 -1.65 16.53
N ALA A 68 -7.80 -2.91 16.73
CA ALA A 68 -6.85 -4.01 16.75
C ALA A 68 -6.42 -4.34 15.31
N VAL A 69 -5.18 -4.82 15.14
CA VAL A 69 -4.60 -5.00 13.81
C VAL A 69 -3.93 -6.35 13.66
N ILE A 70 -4.27 -7.05 12.57
CA ILE A 70 -3.51 -8.20 12.10
C ILE A 70 -2.72 -7.79 10.86
N MET A 71 -1.41 -7.91 10.95
CA MET A 71 -0.45 -7.58 9.91
C MET A 71 -0.06 -8.85 9.16
N LYS A 72 -0.25 -8.87 7.84
CA LYS A 72 0.21 -9.95 6.95
C LYS A 72 1.29 -9.40 6.01
N PRO A 73 2.60 -9.52 6.34
CA PRO A 73 3.67 -9.13 5.43
C PRO A 73 3.73 -10.06 4.21
N SER A 74 4.29 -9.57 3.10
CA SER A 74 4.46 -10.38 1.90
C SER A 74 5.61 -11.37 2.05
N GLU A 75 5.35 -12.64 1.72
CA GLU A 75 6.31 -13.73 1.65
C GLU A 75 7.40 -13.53 0.59
N LEU A 76 7.17 -12.65 -0.40
CA LEU A 76 8.16 -12.34 -1.43
C LEU A 76 9.26 -11.39 -0.92
N ALA A 77 9.09 -10.79 0.26
CA ALA A 77 10.10 -9.97 0.95
C ALA A 77 10.49 -10.59 2.31
N PRO A 78 11.05 -11.81 2.34
CA PRO A 78 11.16 -12.64 3.55
C PRO A 78 12.02 -12.00 4.65
N ALA A 79 13.08 -11.27 4.29
CA ALA A 79 13.91 -10.57 5.27
C ALA A 79 13.12 -9.47 6.00
N THR A 80 12.24 -8.76 5.29
CA THR A 80 11.37 -7.74 5.91
C THR A 80 10.26 -8.38 6.71
N ALA A 81 9.63 -9.45 6.21
CA ALA A 81 8.59 -10.19 6.94
C ALA A 81 9.11 -10.68 8.29
N LYS A 82 10.28 -11.35 8.29
CA LYS A 82 10.96 -11.80 9.51
C LYS A 82 11.28 -10.64 10.45
N PHE A 83 11.86 -9.55 9.94
CA PHE A 83 12.16 -8.37 10.75
C PHE A 83 10.91 -7.83 11.46
N ILE A 84 9.78 -7.75 10.74
CA ILE A 84 8.52 -7.25 11.29
C ILE A 84 7.99 -8.21 12.36
N ALA A 85 7.96 -9.51 12.09
CA ALA A 85 7.51 -10.53 13.04
C ALA A 85 8.34 -10.56 14.34
N GLU A 86 9.66 -10.36 14.25
CA GLU A 86 10.56 -10.34 15.41
C GLU A 86 10.56 -9.00 16.16
N THR A 87 10.20 -7.90 15.50
CA THR A 87 10.34 -6.55 16.05
C THR A 87 9.04 -6.04 16.63
N VAL A 88 7.91 -6.16 15.92
CA VAL A 88 6.61 -5.63 16.35
C VAL A 88 6.23 -6.05 17.78
N PRO A 89 6.35 -7.33 18.17
CA PRO A 89 5.98 -7.79 19.51
C PRO A 89 6.77 -7.17 20.68
N LYS A 90 7.92 -6.55 20.40
CA LYS A 90 8.78 -5.91 21.40
C LYS A 90 8.35 -4.48 21.73
N TYR A 91 7.53 -3.86 20.88
CA TYR A 91 7.19 -2.44 20.98
C TYR A 91 5.68 -2.17 21.02
N LEU A 92 4.86 -3.05 20.44
CA LEU A 92 3.41 -2.90 20.39
C LEU A 92 2.71 -3.90 21.31
N ASP A 93 1.46 -3.60 21.65
CA ASP A 93 0.61 -4.46 22.45
C ASP A 93 0.35 -5.78 21.71
N ASN A 94 0.81 -6.89 22.31
CA ASN A 94 0.77 -8.23 21.72
C ASN A 94 -0.63 -8.84 21.69
N ASP A 95 -1.55 -8.33 22.51
CA ASP A 95 -2.93 -8.76 22.46
C ASP A 95 -3.64 -8.04 21.32
N ALA A 96 -3.44 -6.72 21.18
CA ALA A 96 -4.12 -5.88 20.18
C ALA A 96 -3.51 -5.93 18.76
N ILE A 97 -2.20 -6.18 18.63
CA ILE A 97 -1.45 -6.11 17.36
C ILE A 97 -0.69 -7.41 17.13
N ALA A 98 -1.04 -8.12 16.06
CA ALA A 98 -0.42 -9.41 15.74
C ALA A 98 0.14 -9.45 14.32
N VAL A 99 1.23 -10.21 14.14
CA VAL A 99 1.83 -10.47 12.82
C VAL A 99 1.56 -11.92 12.43
N VAL A 100 1.05 -12.14 11.22
CA VAL A 100 0.82 -13.46 10.63
C VAL A 100 1.65 -13.58 9.36
N GLU A 101 2.70 -14.39 9.41
CA GLU A 101 3.49 -14.73 8.22
C GLU A 101 2.84 -15.90 7.45
N GLY A 102 3.18 -16.02 6.17
CA GLY A 102 2.72 -17.13 5.33
C GLY A 102 2.54 -16.73 3.87
N GLY A 103 2.32 -17.72 3.01
CA GLY A 103 2.07 -17.56 1.58
C GLY A 103 0.58 -17.50 1.24
N PRO A 104 0.21 -17.88 0.01
CA PRO A 104 -1.18 -17.89 -0.45
C PRO A 104 -2.11 -18.81 0.33
N GLU A 105 -1.62 -19.96 0.80
CA GLU A 105 -2.43 -20.95 1.54
C GLU A 105 -2.83 -20.40 2.91
N GLU A 106 -1.86 -19.89 3.68
CA GLU A 106 -2.09 -19.26 4.98
C GLU A 106 -2.95 -18.01 4.86
N THR A 107 -2.74 -17.21 3.80
CA THR A 107 -3.60 -16.03 3.53
C THR A 107 -5.04 -16.45 3.25
N THR A 108 -5.25 -17.58 2.56
CA THR A 108 -6.59 -18.11 2.28
C THR A 108 -7.29 -18.58 3.55
N GLU A 109 -6.58 -19.27 4.45
CA GLU A 109 -7.12 -19.64 5.77
C GLU A 109 -7.40 -18.42 6.64
N LEU A 110 -6.50 -17.43 6.64
CA LEU A 110 -6.67 -16.19 7.39
C LEU A 110 -7.94 -15.45 6.96
N LEU A 111 -8.20 -15.34 5.65
CA LEU A 111 -9.38 -14.69 5.08
C LEU A 111 -10.71 -15.42 5.34
N LYS A 112 -10.70 -16.63 5.92
CA LYS A 112 -11.92 -17.28 6.42
C LYS A 112 -12.39 -16.72 7.76
N ASN A 113 -11.54 -15.95 8.46
CA ASN A 113 -11.91 -15.34 9.73
C ASN A 113 -12.70 -14.04 9.49
N ARG A 114 -13.49 -13.62 10.49
CA ARG A 114 -14.24 -12.37 10.44
C ARG A 114 -13.33 -11.19 10.81
N PHE A 115 -13.26 -10.22 9.91
CA PHE A 115 -12.64 -8.91 10.15
C PHE A 115 -13.69 -7.81 10.03
N ASP A 116 -13.47 -6.70 10.73
CA ASP A 116 -14.34 -5.52 10.65
C ASP A 116 -13.88 -4.56 9.53
N TYR A 117 -12.64 -4.71 9.08
CA TYR A 117 -12.10 -4.04 7.89
C TYR A 117 -10.95 -4.84 7.28
N ILE A 118 -10.81 -4.85 5.95
CA ILE A 118 -9.65 -5.44 5.26
C ILE A 118 -8.99 -4.41 4.35
N PHE A 119 -7.69 -4.19 4.56
CA PHE A 119 -6.82 -3.38 3.71
C PHE A 119 -5.87 -4.28 2.94
N TYR A 120 -5.87 -4.20 1.62
CA TYR A 120 -4.99 -5.00 0.76
C TYR A 120 -4.29 -4.13 -0.27
N THR A 121 -2.97 -4.28 -0.35
CA THR A 121 -2.16 -3.72 -1.43
C THR A 121 -1.59 -4.84 -2.30
N GLY A 122 -1.81 -4.79 -3.62
CA GLY A 122 -1.17 -5.74 -4.53
C GLY A 122 -1.85 -5.87 -5.90
N GLY A 123 -1.80 -7.07 -6.49
CA GLY A 123 -2.33 -7.32 -7.83
C GLY A 123 -3.85 -7.44 -7.88
N THR A 124 -4.47 -7.01 -8.99
CA THR A 124 -5.93 -7.01 -9.21
C THR A 124 -6.57 -8.39 -9.07
N ASN A 125 -5.90 -9.45 -9.53
CA ASN A 125 -6.44 -10.82 -9.44
C ASN A 125 -6.62 -11.26 -7.99
N VAL A 126 -5.62 -11.01 -7.13
CA VAL A 126 -5.72 -11.32 -5.70
C VAL A 126 -6.66 -10.34 -5.00
N GLY A 127 -6.71 -9.07 -5.41
CA GLY A 127 -7.70 -8.11 -4.89
C GLY A 127 -9.15 -8.59 -5.06
N LYS A 128 -9.49 -9.23 -6.18
CA LYS A 128 -10.80 -9.87 -6.38
C LYS A 128 -11.05 -11.03 -5.41
N ILE A 129 -10.03 -11.83 -5.10
CA ILE A 129 -10.11 -12.93 -4.13
C ILE A 129 -10.35 -12.38 -2.72
N VAL A 130 -9.60 -11.34 -2.32
CA VAL A 130 -9.78 -10.65 -1.03
C VAL A 130 -11.20 -10.10 -0.92
N TYR A 131 -11.69 -9.42 -1.96
CA TYR A 131 -13.04 -8.87 -1.95
C TYR A 131 -14.11 -9.97 -1.84
N ALA A 132 -13.95 -11.07 -2.58
CA ALA A 132 -14.87 -12.21 -2.51
C ALA A 132 -14.88 -12.90 -1.14
N ALA A 133 -13.76 -12.92 -0.42
CA ALA A 133 -13.72 -13.42 0.96
C ALA A 133 -14.44 -12.46 1.92
N ALA A 134 -14.23 -11.15 1.76
CA ALA A 134 -14.82 -10.11 2.59
C ALA A 134 -16.37 -10.09 2.54
N THR A 135 -16.97 -10.40 1.39
CA THR A 135 -18.44 -10.40 1.23
C THR A 135 -19.16 -11.42 2.12
N LYS A 136 -18.49 -12.51 2.53
CA LYS A 136 -19.06 -13.51 3.45
C LYS A 136 -19.46 -12.93 4.80
N TYR A 137 -18.80 -11.85 5.21
CA TYR A 137 -19.04 -11.16 6.49
C TYR A 137 -19.53 -9.72 6.30
N LEU A 138 -19.79 -9.30 5.04
CA LEU A 138 -20.10 -7.92 4.67
C LEU A 138 -19.01 -6.92 5.15
N THR A 139 -17.76 -7.37 5.17
CA THR A 139 -16.63 -6.58 5.63
C THR A 139 -16.25 -5.53 4.58
N PRO A 140 -16.17 -4.23 4.94
CA PRO A 140 -15.66 -3.20 4.03
C PRO A 140 -14.18 -3.44 3.70
N VAL A 141 -13.77 -3.03 2.49
CA VAL A 141 -12.39 -3.20 2.02
C VAL A 141 -11.80 -1.91 1.46
N THR A 142 -10.49 -1.76 1.59
CA THR A 142 -9.66 -0.93 0.72
C THR A 142 -8.75 -1.82 -0.12
N LEU A 143 -8.77 -1.60 -1.43
CA LEU A 143 -7.96 -2.34 -2.40
C LEU A 143 -7.05 -1.37 -3.15
N GLU A 144 -5.79 -1.29 -2.73
CA GLU A 144 -4.73 -0.53 -3.39
C GLU A 144 -4.11 -1.41 -4.48
N LEU A 145 -4.61 -1.25 -5.70
CA LEU A 145 -4.27 -2.10 -6.84
C LEU A 145 -3.33 -1.41 -7.83
N GLY A 146 -2.84 -2.20 -8.80
CA GLY A 146 -2.02 -1.70 -9.89
C GLY A 146 -2.82 -1.30 -11.13
N GLY A 147 -2.09 -0.82 -12.13
CA GLY A 147 -2.57 -0.46 -13.46
C GLY A 147 -1.40 -0.02 -14.33
N LYS A 148 -1.70 0.58 -15.48
CA LYS A 148 -0.68 1.22 -16.33
C LYS A 148 -0.84 2.72 -16.20
N SER A 149 0.06 3.38 -15.49
CA SER A 149 0.03 4.84 -15.28
C SER A 149 0.64 5.54 -16.49
N PRO A 150 -0.17 6.20 -17.36
CA PRO A 150 0.35 6.90 -18.53
C PRO A 150 1.04 8.21 -18.15
N VAL A 151 2.04 8.61 -18.91
CA VAL A 151 2.59 9.96 -18.90
C VAL A 151 2.46 10.57 -20.29
N TYR A 152 1.73 11.67 -20.42
CA TYR A 152 1.68 12.43 -21.65
C TYR A 152 2.75 13.52 -21.64
N ILE A 153 3.52 13.65 -22.73
CA ILE A 153 4.53 14.69 -22.89
C ILE A 153 4.20 15.53 -24.12
N ASP A 154 3.95 16.82 -23.89
CA ASP A 154 3.77 17.82 -24.93
C ASP A 154 5.11 18.45 -25.37
N ASN A 155 5.14 19.12 -26.52
CA ASN A 155 6.35 19.74 -27.06
C ASN A 155 6.75 21.07 -26.39
N THR A 156 5.94 21.61 -25.47
CA THR A 156 6.21 22.86 -24.74
C THR A 156 6.99 22.66 -23.43
N VAL A 157 7.25 21.42 -23.01
CA VAL A 157 7.91 21.14 -21.72
C VAL A 157 9.41 21.42 -21.76
N ASP A 158 9.98 21.71 -20.58
CA ASP A 158 11.42 21.57 -20.36
C ASP A 158 11.78 20.08 -20.46
N MET A 159 12.44 19.70 -21.57
CA MET A 159 12.70 18.29 -21.86
C MET A 159 13.71 17.66 -20.90
N GLU A 160 14.69 18.43 -20.41
CA GLU A 160 15.70 17.91 -19.51
C GLU A 160 15.10 17.58 -18.14
N VAL A 161 14.37 18.54 -17.56
CA VAL A 161 13.69 18.36 -16.27
C VAL A 161 12.62 17.28 -16.35
N THR A 162 11.84 17.27 -17.43
CA THR A 162 10.79 16.27 -17.66
C THR A 162 11.37 14.87 -17.75
N THR A 163 12.42 14.68 -18.55
CA THR A 163 13.07 13.38 -18.71
C THR A 163 13.66 12.91 -17.38
N LYS A 164 14.33 13.79 -16.63
CA LYS A 164 14.91 13.45 -15.32
C LYS A 164 13.86 12.98 -14.33
N ARG A 165 12.73 13.68 -14.22
CA ARG A 165 11.64 13.29 -13.29
C ARG A 165 10.98 11.98 -13.68
N ILE A 166 10.71 11.79 -14.97
CA ILE A 166 10.08 10.55 -15.47
C ILE A 166 11.01 9.36 -15.26
N LEU A 167 12.30 9.49 -15.59
CA LEU A 167 13.26 8.41 -15.38
C LEU A 167 13.45 8.06 -13.91
N TRP A 168 13.49 9.05 -13.02
CA TRP A 168 13.58 8.78 -11.58
C TRP A 168 12.39 7.93 -11.12
N GLY A 169 11.17 8.34 -11.48
CA GLY A 169 9.96 7.56 -11.17
C GLY A 169 9.90 6.20 -11.86
N LYS A 170 10.48 6.07 -13.05
CA LYS A 170 10.50 4.80 -13.80
C LYS A 170 11.50 3.80 -13.24
N PHE A 171 12.65 4.26 -12.78
CA PHE A 171 13.78 3.40 -12.42
C PHE A 171 14.01 3.27 -10.91
N VAL A 172 13.37 4.08 -10.07
CA VAL A 172 13.28 3.79 -8.64
C VAL A 172 12.72 2.38 -8.45
N ASN A 173 13.43 1.55 -7.67
CA ASN A 173 13.10 0.14 -7.47
C ASN A 173 12.97 -0.69 -8.77
N VAL A 174 13.71 -0.31 -9.82
CA VAL A 174 13.61 -0.89 -11.18
C VAL A 174 12.20 -0.85 -11.76
N GLY A 175 11.40 0.16 -11.39
CA GLY A 175 10.03 0.33 -11.87
C GLY A 175 9.01 -0.62 -11.25
N GLN A 176 9.39 -1.37 -10.21
CA GLN A 176 8.49 -2.22 -9.43
C GLN A 176 7.64 -1.36 -8.48
N THR A 177 6.92 -0.38 -9.02
CA THR A 177 6.21 0.65 -8.27
C THR A 177 4.85 0.88 -8.89
N CYS A 178 3.77 0.77 -8.11
CA CYS A 178 2.40 0.84 -8.62
C CYS A 178 2.10 2.16 -9.36
N ILE A 179 2.72 3.26 -8.91
CA ILE A 179 2.58 4.60 -9.46
C ILE A 179 3.74 5.00 -10.40
N ALA A 180 4.63 4.08 -10.77
CA ALA A 180 5.69 4.39 -11.73
C ALA A 180 5.07 4.81 -13.07
N PRO A 181 5.71 5.74 -13.81
CA PRO A 181 5.42 5.95 -15.22
C PRO A 181 5.50 4.62 -15.96
N ASP A 182 4.36 4.08 -16.41
CA ASP A 182 4.36 2.79 -17.09
C ASP A 182 4.83 3.01 -18.53
N TYR A 183 4.14 3.92 -19.25
CA TYR A 183 4.39 4.24 -20.64
C TYR A 183 4.21 5.74 -20.92
N ILE A 184 4.82 6.20 -22.02
CA ILE A 184 4.77 7.58 -22.45
C ILE A 184 3.89 7.70 -23.70
N LEU A 185 3.05 8.73 -23.74
CA LEU A 185 2.30 9.17 -24.92
C LEU A 185 2.86 10.51 -25.38
N CYS A 186 3.36 10.60 -26.61
CA CYS A 186 3.92 11.84 -27.16
C CYS A 186 4.00 11.79 -28.70
N THR A 187 4.34 12.92 -29.31
CA THR A 187 4.66 12.98 -30.75
C THR A 187 6.03 12.37 -31.04
N LYS A 188 6.30 12.02 -32.31
CA LYS A 188 7.62 11.50 -32.72
C LYS A 188 8.76 12.47 -32.45
N GLU A 189 8.51 13.78 -32.56
CA GLU A 189 9.49 14.81 -32.26
C GLU A 189 9.88 14.78 -30.77
N VAL A 190 8.88 14.75 -29.88
CA VAL A 190 9.08 14.68 -28.43
C VAL A 190 9.79 13.39 -28.02
N GLN A 191 9.42 12.26 -28.64
CA GLN A 191 10.08 10.97 -28.41
C GLN A 191 11.59 11.05 -28.67
N ASN A 192 12.01 11.66 -29.78
CA ASN A 192 13.43 11.77 -30.13
C ASN A 192 14.20 12.61 -29.10
N LYS A 193 13.64 13.75 -28.69
CA LYS A 193 14.24 14.61 -27.66
C LYS A 193 14.34 13.88 -26.32
N PHE A 194 13.27 13.20 -25.90
CA PHE A 194 13.25 12.42 -24.66
C PHE A 194 14.35 11.34 -24.64
N ILE A 195 14.49 10.56 -25.71
CA ILE A 195 15.49 9.48 -25.80
C ILE A 195 16.91 10.03 -25.70
N GLU A 196 17.19 11.20 -26.30
CA GLU A 196 18.51 11.83 -26.21
C GLU A 196 18.88 12.19 -24.77
N HIS A 197 17.99 12.88 -24.06
CA HIS A 197 18.21 13.22 -22.65
C HIS A 197 18.26 11.97 -21.78
N ALA A 198 17.42 10.97 -22.07
CA ALA A 198 17.32 9.76 -21.25
C ALA A 198 18.62 8.96 -21.23
N LYS A 199 19.28 8.83 -22.39
CA LYS A 199 20.59 8.16 -22.49
C LYS A 199 21.65 8.83 -21.63
N LYS A 200 21.70 10.18 -21.65
CA LYS A 200 22.66 10.96 -20.86
C LYS A 200 22.42 10.76 -19.36
N ILE A 201 21.16 10.88 -18.93
CA ILE A 201 20.76 10.77 -17.52
C ILE A 201 20.99 9.35 -16.98
N LEU A 202 20.61 8.30 -17.72
CA LEU A 202 20.79 6.92 -17.25
C LEU A 202 22.27 6.56 -17.12
N LYS A 203 23.11 7.05 -18.02
CA LYS A 203 24.57 6.89 -17.94
C LYS A 203 25.18 7.67 -16.77
N GLU A 204 24.67 8.86 -16.49
CA GLU A 204 25.05 9.64 -15.29
C GLU A 204 24.72 8.89 -14.00
N TRP A 205 23.52 8.30 -13.89
CA TRP A 205 23.06 7.66 -12.66
C TRP A 205 23.63 6.26 -12.44
N TYR A 206 23.72 5.46 -13.50
CA TYR A 206 24.05 4.03 -13.38
C TYR A 206 25.42 3.67 -14.00
N GLY A 207 26.12 4.65 -14.56
CA GLY A 207 27.42 4.46 -15.20
C GLY A 207 27.33 3.74 -16.55
N GLU A 208 28.49 3.34 -17.06
CA GLU A 208 28.60 2.59 -18.33
C GLU A 208 28.09 1.15 -18.21
N ASP A 209 28.18 0.56 -17.02
CA ASP A 209 27.72 -0.80 -16.71
C ASP A 209 26.68 -0.76 -15.58
N PRO A 210 25.38 -0.57 -15.91
CA PRO A 210 24.32 -0.46 -14.91
C PRO A 210 24.21 -1.67 -13.98
N GLN A 211 24.70 -2.85 -14.37
CA GLN A 211 24.67 -4.04 -13.51
C GLN A 211 25.58 -3.91 -12.29
N LYS A 212 26.64 -3.09 -12.40
CA LYS A 212 27.56 -2.80 -11.30
C LYS A 212 27.13 -1.59 -10.47
N SER A 213 26.11 -0.84 -10.89
CA SER A 213 25.64 0.30 -10.11
C SER A 213 25.10 -0.16 -8.75
N PRO A 214 25.54 0.45 -7.64
CA PRO A 214 24.99 0.15 -6.32
C PRO A 214 23.55 0.66 -6.15
N ASP A 215 23.12 1.61 -6.98
CA ASP A 215 21.83 2.30 -6.88
C ASP A 215 20.74 1.66 -7.75
N LEU A 216 21.12 0.79 -8.69
CA LEU A 216 20.16 0.02 -9.47
C LEU A 216 19.71 -1.20 -8.65
N CYS A 217 18.42 -1.29 -8.34
CA CYS A 217 17.86 -2.43 -7.60
C CYS A 217 17.81 -3.71 -8.47
N ARG A 218 17.14 -4.76 -7.98
CA ARG A 218 16.97 -6.04 -8.69
C ARG A 218 15.49 -6.42 -8.78
N ILE A 219 15.14 -7.18 -9.80
CA ILE A 219 13.79 -7.76 -9.94
C ILE A 219 13.58 -8.79 -8.83
N ILE A 220 12.44 -8.72 -8.14
CA ILE A 220 12.19 -9.43 -6.88
C ILE A 220 12.32 -10.95 -6.99
N THR A 221 11.90 -11.54 -8.11
CA THR A 221 12.00 -12.98 -8.34
C THR A 221 12.24 -13.31 -9.81
N SER A 222 12.77 -14.51 -10.09
CA SER A 222 12.94 -15.02 -11.46
C SER A 222 11.63 -15.13 -12.25
N ARG A 223 10.49 -15.25 -11.56
CA ARG A 223 9.16 -15.22 -12.22
C ARG A 223 8.85 -13.85 -12.80
N HIS A 224 9.19 -12.77 -12.09
CA HIS A 224 8.96 -11.40 -12.57
C HIS A 224 10.00 -10.95 -13.61
N PHE A 225 11.16 -11.63 -13.66
CA PHE A 225 12.21 -11.34 -14.64
C PHE A 225 11.91 -11.90 -16.03
N ARG A 226 11.12 -12.99 -16.12
CA ARG A 226 10.69 -13.61 -17.38
C ARG A 226 9.45 -12.92 -17.95
#